data_AF-A0A1I1MTL0-F1
#
_entry.id   AF-A0A1I1MTL0-F1
#
_cell.length_a   1.000
_cell.length_b   1.000
_cell.length_c   1.000
_cell.angle_alpha   90.00
_cell.angle_beta   90.00
_cell.angle_gamma   90.00
#
_symmetry.space_group_name_H-M   'P 1'
#
loop_
_entity.id
_entity.type
_entity.pdbx_description
1 polymer ?
#
loop_
_entity_poly.entity_id
_entity_poly.type
_entity_poly.pdbx_seq_one_letter_code
_entity_poly.pdbx_strand_id
1 'polypeptide(L)'
;MVLIRYSHHTEDREFVNYTADTDHFDEACKILDRYPWRQEIAIFEELGEGGGLDFVMGNEQGKHAYYQLIPIEEGKGFLFLTVVVKTGLFNLLGRQSLNRDFHLVTIETARFYIKELFEHSVESLYEMHRPFKTF
;
A
#
# COMPACT_ATOMS: atom_id res chain seq x y z
N MET A 1 -13.25 5.46 -4.24
CA MET A 1 -12.59 4.48 -5.13
C MET A 1 -11.13 4.34 -4.77
N VAL A 2 -10.72 3.10 -4.57
CA VAL A 2 -9.35 2.69 -4.29
C VAL A 2 -8.87 1.86 -5.47
N LEU A 3 -7.73 2.27 -6.03
CA LEU A 3 -6.99 1.55 -7.06
C LEU A 3 -6.05 0.55 -6.38
N ILE A 4 -6.09 -0.70 -6.81
CA ILE A 4 -5.25 -1.78 -6.28
C ILE A 4 -4.35 -2.23 -7.41
N ARG A 5 -3.04 -2.06 -7.22
CA ARG A 5 -2.02 -2.59 -8.11
C ARG A 5 -1.34 -3.73 -7.40
N TYR A 6 -1.18 -4.85 -8.07
CA TYR A 6 -0.44 -5.97 -7.49
C TYR A 6 0.32 -6.69 -8.56
N SER A 7 1.47 -7.23 -8.19
CA SER A 7 2.34 -7.97 -9.08
C SER A 7 2.74 -9.27 -8.43
N HIS A 8 2.90 -10.30 -9.25
CA HIS A 8 3.46 -11.58 -8.83
C HIS A 8 3.98 -12.33 -10.05
N HIS A 9 4.77 -13.36 -9.80
CA HIS A 9 5.23 -14.28 -10.81
C HIS A 9 4.16 -15.34 -11.12
N THR A 10 4.04 -15.71 -12.38
CA THR A 10 3.23 -16.87 -12.81
C THR A 10 3.96 -18.18 -12.51
N GLU A 11 3.31 -19.32 -12.77
CA GLU A 11 3.96 -20.64 -12.69
C GLU A 11 5.18 -20.74 -13.61
N ASP A 12 5.13 -20.08 -14.77
CA ASP A 12 6.23 -19.98 -15.74
C ASP A 12 7.30 -18.93 -15.35
N ARG A 13 7.21 -18.36 -14.15
CA ARG A 13 8.09 -17.30 -13.61
C ARG A 13 8.06 -15.99 -14.39
N GLU A 14 7.01 -15.72 -15.15
CA GLU A 14 6.82 -14.40 -15.76
C GLU A 14 6.30 -13.41 -14.71
N PHE A 15 6.92 -12.23 -14.61
CA PHE A 15 6.47 -11.17 -13.71
C PHE A 15 5.28 -10.40 -14.31
N VAL A 16 4.11 -10.52 -13.71
CA VAL A 16 2.87 -9.94 -14.23
C VAL A 16 2.34 -8.88 -13.28
N ASN A 17 1.81 -7.80 -13.86
CA ASN A 17 1.19 -6.70 -13.13
C ASN A 17 -0.32 -6.70 -13.38
N TYR A 18 -1.08 -6.54 -12.31
CA TYR A 18 -2.52 -6.49 -12.32
C TYR A 18 -3.01 -5.17 -11.75
N THR A 19 -4.21 -4.78 -12.12
CA THR A 19 -4.86 -3.58 -11.63
C THR A 19 -6.35 -3.82 -11.46
N ALA A 20 -6.91 -3.36 -10.36
CA ALA A 20 -8.34 -3.39 -10.07
C ALA A 20 -8.76 -2.10 -9.35
N ASP A 21 -9.96 -1.62 -9.64
CA ASP A 21 -10.56 -0.48 -8.94
C ASP A 21 -11.78 -0.95 -8.14
N THR A 22 -11.91 -0.48 -6.91
CA THR A 22 -13.06 -0.84 -6.06
C THR A 22 -13.44 0.27 -5.08
N ASP A 23 -14.72 0.39 -4.77
CA ASP A 23 -15.24 1.18 -3.65
C ASP A 23 -15.49 0.33 -2.39
N HIS A 24 -15.31 -0.99 -2.50
CA HIS A 24 -15.64 -1.94 -1.45
C HIS A 24 -14.40 -2.64 -0.90
N PHE A 25 -14.23 -2.55 0.42
CA PHE A 25 -13.07 -3.11 1.13
C PHE A 25 -13.01 -4.65 1.08
N ASP A 26 -14.15 -5.33 0.97
CA ASP A 26 -14.18 -6.79 0.84
C ASP A 26 -13.56 -7.28 -0.48
N GLU A 27 -13.65 -6.51 -1.56
CA GLU A 27 -12.96 -6.81 -2.82
C GLU A 27 -11.43 -6.70 -2.67
N ALA A 28 -10.95 -5.68 -1.94
CA ALA A 28 -9.53 -5.56 -1.59
C ALA A 28 -9.05 -6.76 -0.77
N CYS A 29 -9.89 -7.23 0.17
CA CYS A 29 -9.62 -8.42 0.96
C CYS A 29 -9.54 -9.69 0.10
N LYS A 30 -10.42 -9.86 -0.89
CA LYS A 30 -10.37 -11.00 -1.82
C LYS A 30 -9.06 -11.04 -2.61
N ILE A 31 -8.50 -9.88 -2.97
CA ILE A 31 -7.18 -9.81 -3.62
C ILE A 31 -6.07 -10.24 -2.65
N LEU A 32 -6.07 -9.71 -1.42
CA LEU A 32 -5.11 -10.13 -0.39
C LEU A 32 -5.18 -11.65 -0.10
N ASP A 33 -6.38 -12.21 -0.05
CA ASP A 33 -6.62 -13.65 0.19
C ASP A 33 -6.12 -14.54 -0.96
N ARG A 34 -6.19 -14.06 -2.20
CA ARG A 34 -5.79 -14.81 -3.39
C ARG A 34 -4.35 -14.59 -3.81
N TYR A 35 -3.68 -13.60 -3.23
CA TYR A 35 -2.30 -13.28 -3.57
C TYR A 35 -1.40 -14.50 -3.29
N PRO A 36 -0.47 -14.86 -4.20
CA PRO A 36 0.33 -16.08 -4.08
C PRO A 36 1.52 -15.89 -3.10
N TRP A 37 1.22 -15.60 -1.83
CA TRP A 37 2.20 -15.25 -0.79
C TRP A 37 3.41 -16.17 -0.74
N ARG A 38 3.17 -17.48 -0.61
CA ARG A 38 4.24 -18.48 -0.47
C ARG A 38 5.15 -18.53 -1.69
N GLN A 39 4.59 -18.40 -2.88
CA GLN A 39 5.35 -18.43 -4.12
C GLN A 39 6.25 -17.20 -4.22
N GLU A 40 5.71 -16.00 -3.95
CA GLU A 40 6.48 -14.76 -4.05
C GLU A 40 7.60 -14.68 -3.00
N ILE A 41 7.37 -15.18 -1.79
CA ILE A 41 8.41 -15.27 -0.77
C ILE A 41 9.53 -16.21 -1.23
N ALA A 42 9.19 -17.39 -1.76
CA ALA A 42 10.19 -18.35 -2.24
C ALA A 42 11.01 -17.79 -3.42
N ILE A 43 10.37 -17.04 -4.34
CA ILE A 43 11.06 -16.41 -5.47
C ILE A 43 11.98 -15.29 -4.99
N PHE A 44 11.55 -14.48 -4.03
CA PHE A 44 12.40 -13.45 -3.43
C PHE A 44 13.61 -14.05 -2.73
N GLU A 45 13.46 -15.16 -2.01
CA GLU A 45 14.59 -15.87 -1.38
C GLU A 45 15.58 -16.44 -2.42
N GLU A 46 15.09 -16.91 -3.57
CA GLU A 46 15.92 -17.48 -4.63
C GLU A 46 16.64 -16.42 -5.47
N LEU A 47 15.93 -15.36 -5.86
CA LEU A 47 16.36 -14.41 -6.89
C LEU A 47 16.60 -12.98 -6.37
N GLY A 48 16.14 -12.65 -5.17
CA GLY A 48 16.13 -11.29 -4.63
C GLY A 48 15.06 -10.37 -5.24
N GLU A 49 14.17 -10.93 -6.07
CA GLU A 49 13.09 -10.22 -6.75
C GLU A 49 11.74 -10.78 -6.30
N GLY A 50 10.78 -9.91 -6.02
CA GLY A 50 9.46 -10.31 -5.55
C GLY A 50 8.39 -9.29 -5.90
N GLY A 51 7.14 -9.74 -5.93
CA GLY A 51 5.96 -8.92 -6.13
C GLY A 51 5.55 -8.12 -4.89
N GLY A 52 4.45 -7.40 -5.02
CA GLY A 52 3.86 -6.65 -3.92
C GLY A 52 2.48 -6.12 -4.27
N LEU A 53 1.87 -5.42 -3.32
CA LEU A 53 0.55 -4.82 -3.46
C LEU A 53 0.57 -3.36 -3.05
N ASP A 54 0.05 -2.48 -3.91
CA ASP A 54 -0.19 -1.08 -3.62
C ASP A 54 -1.71 -0.80 -3.64
N PHE A 55 -2.21 -0.18 -2.58
CA PHE A 55 -3.60 0.25 -2.43
C PHE A 55 -3.62 1.78 -2.43
N VAL A 56 -4.23 2.40 -3.43
CA VAL A 56 -4.11 3.83 -3.72
C VAL A 56 -5.47 4.51 -3.71
N MET A 57 -5.63 5.55 -2.92
CA MET A 57 -6.77 6.47 -2.96
C MET A 57 -6.33 7.83 -3.51
N GLY A 58 -7.09 8.37 -4.46
CA GLY A 58 -6.92 9.73 -4.97
C GLY A 58 -6.09 9.80 -6.27
N ASN A 59 -5.46 10.95 -6.49
CA ASN A 59 -4.69 11.23 -7.70
C ASN A 59 -3.19 11.26 -7.39
N GLU A 60 -2.43 10.34 -7.96
CA GLU A 60 -0.98 10.21 -7.74
C GLU A 60 -0.17 11.43 -8.19
N GLN A 61 -0.64 12.18 -9.19
CA GLN A 61 -0.01 13.46 -9.59
C GLN A 61 -0.38 14.62 -8.66
N GLY A 62 -1.26 14.39 -7.69
CA GLY A 62 -1.79 15.40 -6.78
C GLY A 62 -1.99 14.84 -5.38
N LYS A 63 -3.23 14.95 -4.89
CA LYS A 63 -3.63 14.52 -3.56
C LYS A 63 -3.94 13.02 -3.54
N HIS A 64 -3.19 12.25 -2.77
CA HIS A 64 -3.37 10.80 -2.67
C HIS A 64 -2.87 10.23 -1.34
N ALA A 65 -3.31 9.02 -1.03
CA ALA A 65 -2.72 8.16 -0.01
C ALA A 65 -2.54 6.76 -0.60
N TYR A 66 -1.47 6.07 -0.23
CA TYR A 66 -1.34 4.66 -0.55
C TYR A 66 -0.67 3.85 0.55
N TYR A 67 -1.13 2.61 0.70
CA TYR A 67 -0.43 1.58 1.42
C TYR A 67 0.32 0.69 0.44
N GLN A 68 1.59 0.44 0.71
CA GLN A 68 2.39 -0.57 0.03
C GLN A 68 2.62 -1.75 0.98
N LEU A 69 2.31 -2.95 0.53
CA LEU A 69 2.48 -4.20 1.26
C LEU A 69 3.43 -5.12 0.46
N ILE A 70 4.58 -5.41 1.06
CA ILE A 70 5.62 -6.27 0.49
C ILE A 70 5.63 -7.59 1.26
N PRO A 71 5.43 -8.76 0.60
CA PRO A 71 5.57 -10.08 1.23
C PRO A 71 6.96 -10.30 1.79
N ILE A 72 7.06 -10.83 3.02
CA ILE A 72 8.36 -11.11 3.68
C ILE A 72 8.37 -12.48 4.35
N GLU A 73 7.28 -12.85 5.02
CA GLU A 73 7.11 -14.16 5.67
C GLU A 73 5.69 -14.67 5.41
N GLU A 74 5.47 -15.97 5.58
CA GLU A 74 4.13 -16.51 5.46
C GLU A 74 3.16 -15.81 6.43
N GLY A 75 2.13 -15.16 5.88
CA GLY A 75 1.14 -14.41 6.65
C GLY A 75 1.61 -13.05 7.19
N LYS A 76 2.78 -12.55 6.75
CA LYS A 76 3.29 -11.22 7.14
C LYS A 76 3.97 -10.50 5.98
N GLY A 77 4.03 -9.17 6.10
CA GLY A 77 4.74 -8.33 5.15
C GLY A 77 5.18 -7.02 5.75
N PHE A 78 6.06 -6.30 5.05
CA PHE A 78 6.33 -4.91 5.38
C PHE A 78 5.20 -4.04 4.85
N LEU A 79 4.70 -3.16 5.71
CA LEU A 79 3.64 -2.21 5.36
C LEU A 79 4.15 -0.77 5.49
N PHE A 80 3.98 -0.02 4.41
CA PHE A 80 4.32 1.39 4.34
C PHE A 80 3.09 2.20 3.98
N LEU A 81 2.96 3.38 4.56
CA LEU A 81 1.97 4.39 4.18
C LEU A 81 2.68 5.61 3.63
N THR A 82 2.18 6.13 2.52
CA THR A 82 2.49 7.46 2.02
C THR A 82 1.21 8.25 1.88
N VAL A 83 1.20 9.47 2.40
CA VAL A 83 0.09 10.42 2.25
C VAL A 83 0.63 11.72 1.67
N VAL A 84 -0.01 12.22 0.62
CA VAL A 84 0.30 13.50 -0.03
C VAL A 84 -0.98 14.33 -0.06
N VAL A 85 -1.03 15.39 0.75
CA VAL A 85 -2.17 16.32 0.83
C VAL A 85 -2.03 17.47 -0.16
N LYS A 86 -0.78 17.90 -0.40
CA LYS A 86 -0.46 18.99 -1.31
C LYS A 86 0.84 18.72 -2.04
N THR A 87 0.78 18.71 -3.37
CA THR A 87 1.96 18.77 -4.22
C THR A 87 2.46 20.22 -4.24
N GLY A 88 3.76 20.40 -4.01
CA GLY A 88 4.34 21.75 -3.98
C GLY A 88 4.18 22.42 -5.34
N LEU A 89 3.50 23.57 -5.38
CA LEU A 89 3.43 24.43 -6.57
C LEU A 89 4.69 25.31 -6.60
N PHE A 90 5.49 25.17 -7.66
CA PHE A 90 6.61 26.06 -7.99
C PHE A 90 7.58 26.37 -6.83
N ASN A 91 7.98 25.36 -6.05
CA ASN A 91 9.01 25.45 -4.99
C ASN A 91 8.76 26.49 -3.86
N LEU A 92 7.63 27.20 -3.85
CA LEU A 92 7.36 28.29 -2.87
C LEU A 92 6.46 27.84 -1.71
N LEU A 93 5.63 26.81 -1.92
CA LEU A 93 4.85 26.17 -0.87
C LEU A 93 5.31 24.72 -0.74
N GLY A 94 5.87 24.36 0.42
CA GLY A 94 6.40 23.03 0.67
C GLY A 94 5.37 21.92 0.41
N ARG A 95 5.88 20.77 -0.05
CA ARG A 95 5.09 19.54 -0.19
C ARG A 95 4.59 19.11 1.18
N GLN A 96 3.28 18.96 1.33
CA GLN A 96 2.68 18.40 2.54
C GLN A 96 2.47 16.91 2.32
N SER A 97 3.42 16.12 2.79
CA SER A 97 3.36 14.66 2.75
C SER A 97 3.89 14.03 4.03
N LEU A 98 3.43 12.82 4.32
CA LEU A 98 3.99 11.96 5.36
C LEU A 98 4.32 10.60 4.77
N ASN A 99 5.35 9.97 5.32
CA ASN A 99 5.63 8.55 5.12
C ASN A 99 5.67 7.90 6.50
N ARG A 100 5.07 6.72 6.63
CA ARG A 100 5.08 5.93 7.86
C ARG A 100 5.43 4.49 7.53
N ASP A 101 6.45 4.00 8.24
CA ASP A 101 6.85 2.60 8.22
C ASP A 101 6.16 1.91 9.42
N PHE A 102 5.34 0.90 9.14
CA PHE A 102 4.73 0.06 10.17
C PHE A 102 5.56 -1.20 10.45
N HIS A 103 6.69 -1.34 9.78
CA HIS A 103 7.58 -2.48 9.79
C HIS A 103 6.82 -3.76 9.43
N LEU A 104 7.20 -4.88 10.04
CA LEU A 104 6.62 -6.18 9.78
C LEU A 104 5.24 -6.27 10.46
N VAL A 105 4.21 -6.49 9.66
CA VAL A 105 2.82 -6.66 10.12
C VAL A 105 2.24 -7.98 9.64
N THR A 106 1.27 -8.52 10.36
CA THR A 106 0.45 -9.65 9.86
C THR A 106 -0.49 -9.18 8.76
N ILE A 107 -0.99 -10.09 7.91
CA ILE A 107 -1.99 -9.74 6.89
C ILE A 107 -3.28 -9.20 7.52
N GLU A 108 -3.65 -9.67 8.71
CA GLU A 108 -4.80 -9.13 9.46
C GLU A 108 -4.58 -7.66 9.88
N THR A 109 -3.40 -7.34 10.40
CA THR A 109 -3.02 -5.97 10.73
C THR A 109 -2.93 -5.11 9.47
N ALA A 110 -2.41 -5.65 8.37
CA ALA A 110 -2.40 -4.94 7.08
C ALA A 110 -3.82 -4.62 6.60
N ARG A 111 -4.77 -5.56 6.72
CA ARG A 111 -6.19 -5.31 6.41
C ARG A 111 -6.76 -4.17 7.23
N PHE A 112 -6.48 -4.16 8.53
CA PHE A 112 -6.93 -3.08 9.42
C PHE A 112 -6.48 -1.70 8.90
N TYR A 113 -5.20 -1.55 8.54
CA TYR A 113 -4.69 -0.28 8.00
C TYR A 113 -5.22 0.03 6.59
N ILE A 114 -5.26 -0.95 5.69
CA ILE A 114 -5.74 -0.74 4.31
C ILE A 114 -7.21 -0.30 4.30
N LYS A 115 -8.02 -0.77 5.27
CA LYS A 115 -9.41 -0.34 5.45
C LYS A 115 -9.54 1.17 5.60
N GLU A 116 -8.53 1.84 6.16
CA GLU A 116 -8.56 3.28 6.35
C GLU A 116 -8.69 4.06 5.04
N LEU A 117 -8.21 3.52 3.90
CA LEU A 117 -8.40 4.10 2.56
C LEU A 117 -9.88 4.11 2.10
N PHE A 118 -10.72 3.28 2.71
CA PHE A 118 -12.15 3.18 2.41
C PHE A 118 -13.00 3.99 3.39
N GLU A 119 -12.46 4.32 4.57
CA GLU A 119 -13.21 4.97 5.66
C GLU A 119 -12.85 6.44 5.84
N HIS A 120 -11.71 6.89 5.29
CA HIS A 120 -11.17 8.21 5.53
C HIS A 120 -10.81 8.95 4.24
N SER A 121 -10.78 10.28 4.31
CA SER A 121 -10.18 11.12 3.27
C SER A 121 -8.66 11.15 3.39
N VAL A 122 -7.96 11.55 2.32
CA VAL A 122 -6.51 11.77 2.31
C VAL A 122 -6.08 12.73 3.43
N GLU A 123 -6.83 13.82 3.65
CA GLU A 123 -6.57 14.77 4.73
C GLU A 123 -6.71 14.13 6.12
N SER A 124 -7.76 13.33 6.33
CA SER A 124 -7.96 12.63 7.60
C SER A 124 -6.82 11.67 7.88
N LEU A 125 -6.37 10.90 6.88
CA LEU A 125 -5.20 10.00 7.00
C LEU A 125 -3.93 10.79 7.36
N TYR A 126 -3.74 11.96 6.75
CA TYR A 126 -2.60 12.80 7.08
C TYR A 126 -2.59 13.21 8.56
N GLU A 127 -3.74 13.66 9.07
CA GLU A 127 -3.88 14.09 10.46
C GLU A 127 -3.76 12.92 11.46
N MET A 128 -4.27 11.74 11.11
CA MET A 128 -4.18 10.53 11.96
C MET A 128 -2.75 10.00 12.09
N HIS A 129 -1.93 10.11 11.03
CA HIS A 129 -0.58 9.55 11.03
C HIS A 129 0.54 10.56 11.19
N ARG A 130 0.27 11.87 11.13
CA ARG A 130 1.33 12.87 11.39
C ARG A 130 1.85 12.73 12.83
N PRO A 131 3.17 12.84 13.06
CA PRO A 131 3.71 12.85 14.41
C PRO A 131 3.12 14.00 15.23
N PHE A 132 2.79 13.75 16.49
CA PHE A 132 2.45 14.83 17.41
C PHE A 132 3.65 15.78 17.54
N LYS A 133 3.42 17.08 17.37
CA LYS A 133 4.41 18.09 17.78
C LYS A 133 4.40 18.14 19.30
N THR A 134 5.36 17.51 19.96
CA THR A 134 5.71 17.85 21.35
C THR A 134 6.35 19.23 21.34
N PHE A 135 5.69 20.20 22.01
CA PHE A 135 6.21 21.54 22.26
C PHE A 135 7.12 21.55 23.48
#